data_AF-A0A962MJB9-F1
#
_entry.id   AF-A0A962MJB9-F1
#
_cell.length_a   1.000
_cell.length_b   1.000
_cell.length_c   1.000
_cell.angle_alpha   90.00
_cell.angle_beta   90.00
_cell.angle_gamma   90.00
#
_symmetry.space_group_name_H-M   'P 1'
#
loop_
_entity.id
_entity.type
_entity.pdbx_description
1 polymer ?
#
loop_
_entity_poly.entity_id
_entity_poly.type
_entity_poly.pdbx_seq_one_letter_code
_entity_poly.pdbx_strand_id
1 'polypeptide(L)'
;MTETVVSSASKEVVIGFERPFVVIGERINPTGRKILAAEMAAGDFSRVERDAIAQVEAGAHMLDVNAGIPLADEPAILAEAI
;
A
#
# COMPACT_ATOMS: atom_id res chain seq x y z
N MET A 1 19.48 -6.02 -20.03
CA MET A 1 19.28 -4.95 -19.03
C MET A 1 18.63 -5.56 -17.80
N THR A 2 18.83 -4.98 -16.61
CA THR A 2 18.29 -5.52 -15.35
C THR A 2 16.78 -5.26 -15.26
N GLU A 3 16.03 -6.27 -14.83
CA GLU A 3 14.60 -6.17 -14.50
C GLU A 3 14.40 -6.43 -13.00
N THR A 4 13.45 -5.72 -12.40
CA THR A 4 12.94 -6.01 -11.06
C THR A 4 11.51 -6.52 -11.19
N VAL A 5 11.24 -7.69 -10.63
CA VAL A 5 9.93 -8.33 -10.68
C VAL A 5 9.31 -8.29 -9.29
N VAL A 6 8.08 -7.78 -9.18
CA VAL A 6 7.28 -7.77 -7.95
C VAL A 6 5.98 -8.51 -8.24
N SER A 7 5.60 -9.44 -7.37
CA SER A 7 4.42 -10.29 -7.57
C SER A 7 3.50 -10.29 -6.35
N SER A 8 2.22 -10.56 -6.61
CA SER A 8 1.19 -10.92 -5.65
C SER A 8 0.63 -12.30 -5.98
N ALA A 9 -0.37 -12.75 -5.23
CA ALA A 9 -1.06 -14.02 -5.52
C ALA A 9 -1.69 -14.10 -6.92
N SER A 10 -1.99 -12.95 -7.57
CA SER A 10 -2.75 -12.91 -8.82
C SER A 10 -2.14 -12.04 -9.92
N LYS A 11 -1.05 -11.30 -9.65
CA LYS A 11 -0.48 -10.33 -10.59
C LYS A 11 1.03 -10.24 -10.46
N GLU A 12 1.70 -9.99 -11.58
CA GLU A 12 3.12 -9.65 -11.64
C GLU A 12 3.30 -8.25 -12.26
N VAL A 13 4.23 -7.48 -11.72
CA VAL A 13 4.66 -6.18 -12.22
C VAL A 13 6.16 -6.22 -12.45
N VAL A 14 6.58 -5.89 -13.67
CA VAL A 14 7.99 -5.89 -14.07
C VAL A 14 8.45 -4.46 -14.32
N ILE A 15 9.48 -4.03 -13.59
CA ILE A 15 10.09 -2.70 -13.66
C ILE A 15 11.43 -2.82 -14.39
N GLY A 16 11.65 -2.01 -15.43
CA GLY A 16 12.89 -2.01 -16.22
C GLY A 16 12.86 -0.98 -17.36
N PHE A 17 14.00 -0.79 -18.02
CA PHE A 17 14.20 0.26 -19.04
C PHE A 17 13.27 0.18 -20.26
N GLU A 18 12.79 -1.01 -20.62
CA GLU A 18 11.89 -1.23 -21.77
C GLU A 18 10.48 -1.69 -21.33
N ARG A 19 10.15 -1.49 -20.05
CA ARG A 19 8.85 -1.86 -19.48
C ARG A 19 7.93 -0.64 -19.38
N PRO A 20 6.59 -0.84 -19.34
CA PRO A 20 5.66 0.24 -19.06
C PRO A 20 5.98 0.97 -17.75
N PHE A 21 5.64 2.26 -17.68
CA PHE A 21 5.77 3.03 -16.45
C PHE A 21 4.86 2.44 -15.35
N VAL A 22 5.41 2.24 -14.16
CA VAL A 22 4.68 1.66 -13.02
C VAL A 22 4.27 2.78 -12.07
N VAL A 23 2.96 2.99 -11.96
CA VAL A 23 2.35 3.88 -10.97
C VAL A 23 2.21 3.15 -9.64
N ILE A 24 2.81 3.72 -8.59
CA ILE A 24 2.68 3.26 -7.20
C ILE A 24 1.66 4.15 -6.51
N GLY A 25 0.57 3.58 -6.00
CA GLY A 25 -0.41 4.32 -5.21
C GLY A 25 0.10 4.58 -3.79
N GLU A 26 0.08 5.84 -3.34
CA GLU A 26 0.66 6.27 -2.04
C GLU A 26 -0.37 6.45 -0.90
N ARG A 27 -1.68 6.26 -1.16
CA ARG A 27 -2.71 6.72 -0.21
C ARG A 27 -2.77 5.91 1.08
N ILE A 28 -2.24 4.69 1.13
CA ILE A 28 -2.21 3.86 2.34
C ILE A 28 -1.04 4.34 3.21
N ASN A 29 -1.20 5.55 3.74
CA ASN A 29 -0.21 6.20 4.58
C ASN A 29 -0.93 7.02 5.67
N PRO A 30 -0.79 6.67 6.96
CA PRO A 30 -1.45 7.37 8.05
C PRO A 30 -0.86 8.76 8.33
N THR A 31 0.30 9.10 7.77
CA THR A 31 0.96 10.40 7.98
C THR A 31 0.07 11.54 7.49
N GLY A 32 -0.30 12.44 8.42
CA GLY A 32 -1.23 13.55 8.14
C GLY A 32 -2.70 13.14 8.00
N ARG A 33 -3.04 11.84 8.04
CA ARG A 33 -4.40 11.29 7.95
C ARG A 33 -4.90 10.81 9.30
N LYS A 34 -5.24 11.76 10.18
CA LYS A 34 -5.64 11.49 11.59
C LYS A 34 -6.68 10.38 11.77
N ILE A 35 -7.68 10.31 10.88
CA ILE A 35 -8.73 9.30 10.93
C ILE A 35 -8.17 7.92 10.58
N LEU A 36 -7.40 7.81 9.50
CA LEU A 36 -6.78 6.55 9.08
C LEU A 36 -5.82 6.03 10.17
N ALA A 37 -5.01 6.92 10.75
CA ALA A 37 -4.10 6.56 11.84
C ALA A 37 -4.84 6.00 13.06
N ALA A 38 -5.96 6.63 13.45
CA ALA A 38 -6.77 6.17 14.58
C ALA A 38 -7.47 4.83 14.30
N GLU A 39 -8.02 4.65 13.10
CA GLU A 39 -8.65 3.39 12.66
C GLU A 39 -7.63 2.24 12.66
N MET A 40 -6.47 2.43 12.01
CA MET A 40 -5.40 1.40 11.98
C MET A 40 -4.87 1.06 13.37
N ALA A 41 -4.67 2.06 14.25
CA ALA A 41 -4.25 1.83 15.63
C ALA A 41 -5.30 1.07 16.46
N ALA A 42 -6.57 1.14 16.07
CA ALA A 42 -7.67 0.39 16.69
C ALA A 42 -7.91 -0.98 16.02
N GLY A 43 -7.10 -1.36 15.03
CA GLY A 43 -7.27 -2.60 14.24
C GLY A 43 -8.40 -2.55 13.22
N ASP A 44 -8.93 -1.37 12.90
CA ASP A 44 -9.90 -1.18 11.82
C ASP A 44 -9.17 -0.86 10.50
N PHE A 45 -9.06 -1.87 9.65
CA PHE A 45 -8.44 -1.78 8.33
C PHE A 45 -9.44 -1.50 7.20
N SER A 46 -10.72 -1.27 7.50
CA SER A 46 -11.75 -1.08 6.47
C SER A 46 -11.46 0.11 5.54
N ARG A 47 -10.79 1.15 6.03
CA ARG A 47 -10.34 2.27 5.18
C ARG A 47 -9.15 1.89 4.32
N VAL A 48 -8.21 1.08 4.82
CA VAL A 48 -7.07 0.58 4.07
C VAL A 48 -7.57 -0.20 2.86
N GLU A 49 -8.52 -1.12 3.05
CA GLU A 49 -9.15 -1.90 1.97
C GLU A 49 -9.81 -0.99 0.93
N ARG A 50 -10.62 -0.01 1.38
CA ARG A 50 -11.28 0.95 0.47
C ARG A 50 -10.28 1.79 -0.33
N ASP A 51 -9.24 2.31 0.33
CA ASP A 51 -8.19 3.09 -0.35
C ASP A 51 -7.35 2.20 -1.30
N ALA A 52 -7.15 0.91 -0.99
CA ALA A 52 -6.46 -0.03 -1.88
C ALA A 52 -7.25 -0.24 -3.18
N ILE A 53 -8.54 -0.57 -3.06
CA ILE A 53 -9.44 -0.78 -4.21
C ILE A 53 -9.52 0.48 -5.06
N ALA A 54 -9.79 1.63 -4.43
CA ALA A 54 -9.94 2.90 -5.14
C ALA A 54 -8.68 3.31 -5.91
N GLN A 55 -7.49 3.01 -5.38
CA GLN A 55 -6.23 3.30 -6.08
C GLN A 55 -6.01 2.38 -7.28
N VAL A 56 -6.32 1.08 -7.15
CA VAL A 56 -6.25 0.14 -8.28
C VAL A 56 -7.22 0.55 -9.38
N GLU A 57 -8.46 0.92 -9.03
CA GLU A 57 -9.46 1.43 -9.97
C GLU A 57 -9.02 2.75 -10.64
N ALA A 58 -8.26 3.58 -9.93
CA ALA A 58 -7.66 4.81 -10.47
C ALA A 58 -6.39 4.58 -11.32
N GLY A 59 -5.95 3.32 -11.49
CA GLY A 59 -4.81 2.96 -12.35
C GLY A 59 -3.47 2.73 -11.63
N ALA A 60 -3.47 2.61 -10.30
CA ALA A 60 -2.27 2.16 -9.59
C ALA A 60 -1.93 0.71 -9.99
N HIS A 61 -0.65 0.47 -10.30
CA HIS A 61 -0.17 -0.84 -10.72
C HIS A 61 0.23 -1.70 -9.53
N MET A 62 0.72 -1.05 -8.48
CA MET A 62 1.05 -1.57 -7.15
C MET A 62 0.78 -0.46 -6.10
N LEU A 63 0.83 -0.82 -4.82
CA LEU A 63 0.50 0.08 -3.71
C LEU A 63 1.69 0.17 -2.75
N ASP A 64 1.99 1.38 -2.30
CA ASP A 64 2.82 1.63 -1.13
C ASP A 64 1.94 1.51 0.13
N VAL A 65 2.47 0.83 1.15
CA VAL A 65 1.77 0.60 2.42
C VAL A 65 2.68 1.05 3.56
N ASN A 66 2.19 2.01 4.34
CA ASN A 66 2.89 2.57 5.49
C ASN A 66 2.00 2.45 6.74
N ALA A 67 2.61 2.08 7.87
CA ALA A 67 1.94 2.01 9.18
C ALA A 67 2.64 2.86 10.26
N GLY A 68 3.32 3.93 9.84
CA GLY A 68 4.01 4.85 10.74
C GLY A 68 3.04 5.63 11.62
N ILE A 69 2.71 5.07 12.77
CA ILE A 69 1.74 5.61 13.73
C ILE A 69 2.46 5.74 15.08
N PRO A 70 2.63 6.96 15.61
CA PRO A 70 3.32 7.16 16.87
C PRO A 70 2.70 6.33 18.01
N LEU A 71 3.56 5.65 18.77
CA LEU A 71 3.19 4.82 19.94
C LEU A 71 2.41 3.54 19.60
N ALA A 72 2.21 3.20 18.33
CA ALA A 72 1.60 1.95 17.90
C ALA A 72 2.65 0.87 17.61
N ASP A 73 2.20 -0.39 17.56
CA ASP A 73 3.01 -1.51 17.11
C ASP A 73 3.00 -1.56 15.57
N GLU A 74 3.91 -0.80 14.95
CA GLU A 74 3.97 -0.69 13.48
C GLU A 74 4.20 -2.05 12.79
N PRO A 75 5.11 -2.94 13.26
CA PRO A 75 5.25 -4.28 12.67
C PRO A 75 3.97 -5.11 12.71
N ALA A 76 3.24 -5.10 13.84
CA ALA A 76 1.98 -5.83 13.93
C ALA A 76 0.92 -5.26 12.99
N ILE A 77 0.79 -3.93 12.93
CA ILE A 77 -0.17 -3.27 12.03
C ILE A 77 0.16 -3.54 10.56
N LEU A 78 1.44 -3.54 10.18
CA LEU A 78 1.84 -3.91 8.81
C LEU A 78 1.49 -5.36 8.50
N ALA A 79 1.75 -6.29 9.43
CA ALA A 79 1.46 -7.71 9.22
C ALA A 79 -0.03 -8.01 9.04
N GLU A 80 -0.91 -7.24 9.67
CA GLU A 80 -2.37 -7.37 9.49
C GLU A 80 -2.87 -6.68 8.20
N ALA A 81 -2.14 -5.71 7.67
CA ALA A 81 -2.54 -4.94 6.49
C ALA A 81 -2.13 -5.59 5.14
N ILE A 82 -1.28 -6.62 5.14
CA ILE A 82 -0.70 -7.28 3.95
C ILE A 82 -1.02 -8.77 3.89
#